data_AF-A0A858WU08-F1
#
_entry.id   AF-A0A858WU08-F1
#
_cell.length_a   1.000
_cell.length_b   1.000
_cell.length_c   1.000
_cell.angle_alpha   90.00
_cell.angle_beta   90.00
_cell.angle_gamma   90.00
#
_symmetry.space_group_name_H-M   'P 1'
#
loop_
_entity.id
_entity.type
_entity.pdbx_description
1 polymer ?
#
loop_
_entity_poly.entity_id
_entity_poly.type
_entity_poly.pdbx_seq_one_letter_code
_entity_poly.pdbx_strand_id
1 'polypeptide(L)'
;MATYKDIAFLERPSRAKPMLDCQPGAVTPWSGIYRCMGCGAEVASIEGQPLPGEDDHQHAPGDPGEVRWRMIVAAIQYLTRGTPSAQAIRRWQRRQRIEMFIERWMPFRRDGRPKG
;
A
#
# COMPACT_ATOMS: atom_id res chain seq x y z
N MET A 1 -10.28 6.38 -5.52
CA MET A 1 -11.01 5.14 -5.78
C MET A 1 -10.02 4.09 -6.24
N ALA A 2 -9.82 3.05 -5.44
CA ALA A 2 -8.88 1.98 -5.73
C ALA A 2 -9.46 1.15 -6.87
N THR A 3 -8.69 1.02 -7.96
CA THR A 3 -9.07 0.18 -9.09
C THR A 3 -8.49 -1.22 -8.89
N TYR A 4 -9.36 -2.23 -8.84
CA TYR A 4 -8.95 -3.63 -8.79
C TYR A 4 -9.18 -4.29 -10.14
N LYS A 5 -8.12 -4.91 -10.68
CA LYS A 5 -8.17 -5.58 -11.99
C LYS A 5 -8.95 -6.89 -11.93
N ASP A 6 -8.63 -7.72 -10.94
CA ASP A 6 -9.10 -9.09 -10.85
C ASP A 6 -9.86 -9.29 -9.54
N ILE A 7 -11.18 -9.04 -9.58
CA ILE A 7 -12.06 -9.14 -8.40
C ILE A 7 -12.11 -10.55 -7.80
N ALA A 8 -11.78 -11.58 -8.60
CA ALA A 8 -11.72 -12.97 -8.15
C ALA A 8 -10.65 -13.23 -7.07
N PHE A 9 -9.67 -12.34 -6.91
CA PHE A 9 -8.66 -12.41 -5.85
C PHE A 9 -9.04 -11.63 -4.59
N LEU A 10 -10.21 -10.98 -4.56
CA LEU A 10 -10.73 -10.33 -3.38
C LEU A 10 -11.64 -11.29 -2.61
N GLU A 11 -11.28 -11.51 -1.35
CA GLU A 11 -12.11 -12.28 -0.43
C GLU A 11 -12.79 -11.33 0.55
N ARG A 12 -14.11 -11.47 0.69
CA ARG A 12 -14.82 -10.83 1.79
C ARG A 12 -14.57 -11.66 3.06
N PRO A 13 -13.99 -11.08 4.13
CA PRO A 13 -13.71 -11.85 5.33
C PRO A 13 -15.01 -12.37 5.96
N SER A 14 -15.02 -13.65 6.35
CA SER A 14 -16.19 -14.35 6.90
C SER A 14 -16.60 -13.86 8.29
N ARG A 15 -15.64 -13.31 9.05
CA ARG A 15 -15.89 -12.51 10.25
C ARG A 15 -15.47 -11.08 9.98
N ALA A 16 -16.33 -10.14 10.30
CA ALA A 16 -15.98 -8.73 10.34
C ALA A 16 -14.87 -8.55 11.40
N LYS A 17 -13.61 -8.61 10.97
CA LYS A 17 -12.53 -8.05 11.78
C LYS A 17 -12.88 -6.58 11.97
N PRO A 18 -12.86 -6.02 13.19
CA PRO A 18 -13.18 -4.61 13.39
C PRO A 18 -12.29 -3.80 12.45
N MET A 19 -12.90 -3.11 11.49
CA MET A 19 -12.19 -2.15 10.66
C MET A 19 -11.86 -0.99 11.59
N LEU A 20 -10.65 -1.01 12.15
CA LEU A 20 -10.24 -0.03 13.16
C LEU A 20 -10.09 1.32 12.48
N ASP A 21 -10.83 2.31 12.96
CA ASP A 21 -10.60 3.71 12.60
C ASP A 21 -9.31 4.15 13.26
N CYS A 22 -8.32 4.47 12.42
CA CYS A 22 -7.01 4.90 12.83
C CYS A 22 -6.95 6.43 12.82
N GLN A 23 -6.35 7.00 13.85
CA GLN A 23 -6.06 8.42 13.92
C GLN A 23 -5.02 8.82 12.86
N PRO A 24 -4.96 10.11 12.48
CA PRO A 24 -3.86 10.63 11.66
C PRO A 24 -2.50 10.30 12.28
N GLY A 25 -1.51 9.93 11.47
CA GLY A 25 -0.18 9.57 11.95
C GLY A 25 -0.09 8.25 12.73
N ALA A 26 -1.21 7.54 12.97
CA ALA A 26 -1.19 6.28 13.68
C ALA A 26 -0.37 5.22 12.93
N VAL A 27 0.31 4.35 13.69
CA VAL A 27 1.05 3.22 13.12
C VAL A 27 0.06 2.27 12.43
N THR A 28 0.33 1.96 11.18
CA THR A 28 -0.50 1.12 10.32
C THR A 28 -0.56 -0.31 10.87
N PRO A 29 -1.75 -0.81 11.29
CA PRO A 29 -1.87 -2.14 11.88
C PRO A 29 -1.70 -3.30 10.89
N TRP A 30 -2.14 -3.17 9.64
CA TRP A 30 -1.87 -4.17 8.58
C TRP A 30 -1.62 -3.49 7.25
N SER A 31 -0.78 -4.11 6.42
CA SER A 31 -0.53 -3.64 5.06
C SER A 31 -1.82 -3.71 4.24
N GLY A 32 -2.15 -2.66 3.48
CA GLY A 32 -3.42 -2.60 2.78
C GLY A 32 -3.78 -1.23 2.20
N ILE A 33 -5.04 -1.10 1.78
CA ILE A 33 -5.65 0.15 1.32
C ILE A 33 -6.51 0.73 2.44
N TYR A 34 -6.26 1.99 2.77
CA TYR A 34 -6.99 2.77 3.75
C TYR A 34 -7.76 3.88 3.07
N ARG A 35 -8.92 4.22 3.62
CA ARG A 35 -9.82 5.27 3.13
C ARG A 35 -10.04 6.29 4.24
N CYS A 36 -9.88 7.57 3.93
CA CYS A 36 -10.25 8.67 4.81
C CYS A 36 -11.77 8.70 4.94
N MET A 37 -12.27 8.71 6.17
CA MET A 37 -13.69 8.75 6.48
C MET A 37 -14.30 10.15 6.34
N GLY A 38 -13.47 11.20 6.25
CA GLY A 38 -13.92 12.57 5.99
C GLY A 38 -14.12 12.85 4.50
N CYS A 39 -13.04 12.75 3.71
CA CYS A 39 -13.06 13.09 2.29
C CYS A 39 -13.20 11.89 1.32
N GLY A 40 -13.02 10.65 1.82
CA GLY A 40 -13.05 9.45 0.97
C GLY A 40 -11.78 9.20 0.16
N ALA A 41 -10.73 10.00 0.33
CA ALA A 41 -9.41 9.75 -0.27
C ALA A 41 -8.84 8.41 0.20
N GLU A 42 -8.00 7.78 -0.61
CA GLU A 42 -7.45 6.46 -0.32
C GLU A 42 -5.95 6.47 -0.42
N VAL A 43 -5.30 5.66 0.43
CA VAL A 43 -3.85 5.50 0.47
C VAL A 43 -3.49 4.03 0.63
N ALA A 44 -2.39 3.63 0.02
CA ALA A 44 -1.75 2.36 0.31
C ALA A 44 -0.81 2.54 1.51
N SER A 45 -0.93 1.69 2.51
CA SER A 45 -0.03 1.71 3.67
C SER A 45 0.53 0.33 3.96
N ILE A 46 1.71 0.32 4.58
CA ILE A 46 2.45 -0.88 4.95
C ILE A 46 2.45 -0.98 6.47
N GLU A 47 2.22 -2.20 6.99
CA GLU A 47 2.26 -2.49 8.41
C GLU A 47 3.52 -1.91 9.09
N GLY A 48 3.32 -1.22 10.22
CA GLY A 48 4.39 -0.58 10.98
C GLY A 48 4.82 0.81 10.48
N GLN A 49 4.34 1.27 9.32
CA GLN A 49 4.56 2.66 8.86
C GLN A 49 3.46 3.59 9.38
N PRO A 50 3.73 4.88 9.63
CA PRO A 50 2.70 5.84 9.99
C PRO A 50 1.73 6.06 8.82
N LEU A 51 0.44 6.17 9.13
CA LEU A 51 -0.56 6.68 8.20
C LEU A 51 -0.33 8.19 7.95
N PRO A 52 -0.79 8.76 6.83
CA PRO A 52 -0.67 10.18 6.59
C PRO A 52 -1.26 10.99 7.75
N GLY A 53 -0.47 11.93 8.26
CA GLY A 53 -0.89 12.87 9.30
C GLY A 53 -1.82 13.94 8.75
N GLU A 54 -2.29 14.82 9.64
CA GLU A 54 -3.12 15.97 9.25
C GLU A 54 -2.36 16.94 8.34
N ASP A 55 -1.05 17.10 8.56
CA ASP A 55 -0.19 17.95 7.73
C ASP A 55 0.05 17.37 6.33
N ASP A 56 0.09 16.04 6.21
CA ASP A 56 0.31 15.33 4.95
C ASP A 56 -0.99 15.11 4.16
N HIS A 57 -2.14 15.17 4.83
CA HIS A 57 -3.46 14.96 4.25
C HIS A 57 -4.44 16.02 4.73
N GLN A 58 -4.26 17.23 4.21
CA GLN A 58 -5.13 18.37 4.52
C GLN A 58 -6.45 18.29 3.72
N HIS A 59 -7.55 18.48 4.43
CA HIS A 59 -8.87 18.64 3.84
C HIS A 59 -9.06 20.07 3.32
N ALA A 60 -9.79 20.22 2.21
CA ALA A 60 -10.15 21.54 1.72
C ALA A 60 -11.24 22.16 2.63
N PRO A 61 -11.30 23.50 2.74
CA PRO A 61 -12.42 24.16 3.43
C PRO A 61 -13.75 23.74 2.79
N GLY A 62 -14.57 22.98 3.53
CA GLY A 62 -15.85 22.44 3.04
C GLY A 62 -15.92 20.91 2.98
N ASP A 63 -14.79 20.21 3.14
CA ASP A 63 -14.82 18.75 3.26
C ASP A 63 -15.41 18.32 4.63
N PRO A 64 -16.31 17.34 4.66
CA PRO A 64 -16.97 16.94 5.90
C PRO A 64 -16.04 16.10 6.78
N GLY A 65 -15.54 16.69 7.87
CA GLY A 65 -15.05 15.97 9.04
C GLY A 65 -13.53 15.79 9.18
N GLU A 66 -13.14 15.27 10.34
CA GLU A 66 -11.74 15.03 10.73
C GLU A 66 -11.09 13.91 9.90
N VAL A 67 -9.77 14.02 9.70
CA VAL A 67 -8.97 12.97 9.06
C VAL A 67 -9.03 11.71 9.93
N ARG A 68 -9.62 10.65 9.40
CA ARG A 68 -9.69 9.34 10.07
C ARG A 68 -9.54 8.24 9.05
N TRP A 69 -8.61 7.33 9.27
CA TRP A 69 -8.26 6.30 8.30
C TRP A 69 -8.91 4.96 8.64
N ARG A 70 -9.76 4.47 7.75
CA ARG A 70 -10.36 3.13 7.84
C ARG A 70 -9.75 2.20 6.80
N MET A 71 -9.26 1.05 7.23
CA MET A 71 -8.79 0.01 6.31
C MET A 71 -9.97 -0.58 5.53
N ILE A 72 -9.90 -0.59 4.20
CA ILE A 72 -10.92 -1.16 3.31
C ILE A 72 -10.46 -2.41 2.55
N VAL A 73 -9.14 -2.60 2.40
CA VAL A 73 -8.55 -3.83 1.83
C VAL A 73 -7.30 -4.18 2.63
N ALA A 74 -7.13 -5.44 3.02
CA ALA A 74 -5.99 -5.92 3.78
C ALA A 74 -5.17 -6.95 2.97
N ALA A 75 -3.86 -6.81 2.95
CA ALA A 75 -2.94 -7.77 2.36
C ALA A 75 -2.58 -8.85 3.41
N ILE A 76 -3.48 -9.82 3.64
CA ILE A 76 -3.35 -10.80 4.74
C ILE A 76 -2.63 -12.12 4.36
N GLN A 77 -2.39 -12.36 3.07
CA GLN A 77 -2.02 -13.69 2.60
C GLN A 77 -0.58 -14.11 2.94
N TYR A 78 0.34 -13.17 3.14
CA TYR A 78 1.71 -13.48 3.57
C TYR A 78 1.81 -13.86 5.06
N LEU A 79 0.80 -13.51 5.87
CA LEU A 79 0.76 -13.82 7.30
C LEU A 79 0.16 -15.21 7.58
N THR A 80 -0.71 -15.70 6.71
CA THR A 80 -1.48 -16.95 6.90
C THR A 80 -0.79 -18.20 6.34
N ARG A 81 0.15 -18.04 5.40
CA ARG A 81 0.88 -19.17 4.77
C ARG A 81 2.26 -19.44 5.40
N GLY A 82 2.59 -18.78 6.51
CA GLY A 82 3.91 -18.80 7.11
C GLY A 82 4.80 -17.71 6.52
N THR A 83 5.46 -16.94 7.40
CA THR A 83 6.32 -15.82 7.04
C THR A 83 7.55 -16.30 6.26
N PRO A 84 7.83 -15.76 5.06
CA PRO A 84 9.17 -15.85 4.51
C PRO A 84 10.13 -15.18 5.51
N SER A 85 11.26 -15.82 5.80
CA SER A 85 12.24 -15.27 6.75
C SER A 85 12.61 -13.81 6.38
N ALA A 86 13.06 -13.01 7.35
CA ALA A 86 13.48 -11.63 7.08
C ALA A 86 14.55 -11.52 5.97
N GLN A 87 15.32 -12.59 5.72
CA GLN A 87 16.23 -12.70 4.57
C GLN A 87 15.52 -12.88 3.22
N ALA A 88 14.37 -13.54 3.18
CA ALA A 88 13.56 -13.68 1.96
C ALA A 88 12.89 -12.34 1.60
N ILE A 89 12.39 -11.59 2.58
CA ILE A 89 11.86 -10.23 2.38
C ILE A 89 12.95 -9.29 1.85
N ARG A 90 14.15 -9.30 2.46
CA ARG A 90 15.30 -8.50 1.99
C ARG A 90 15.82 -8.91 0.60
N ARG A 91 15.61 -10.17 0.19
CA ARG A 91 15.95 -10.65 -1.16
C ARG A 91 14.91 -10.23 -2.19
N TRP A 92 13.63 -10.28 -1.83
CA TRP A 92 12.53 -9.78 -2.65
C TRP A 92 12.62 -8.26 -2.87
N GLN A 93 12.84 -7.48 -1.81
CA GLN A 93 13.05 -6.01 -1.89
C GLN A 93 14.27 -5.63 -2.76
N ARG A 94 15.36 -6.43 -2.71
CA ARG A 94 16.53 -6.23 -3.58
C ARG A 94 16.28 -6.58 -5.04
N ARG A 95 15.51 -7.63 -5.34
CA ARG A 95 15.08 -7.94 -6.71
C ARG A 95 14.20 -6.83 -7.31
N GLN A 96 13.24 -6.32 -6.53
CA GLN A 96 12.38 -5.22 -6.95
C GLN A 96 13.15 -3.90 -7.17
N ARG A 97 14.19 -3.60 -6.36
CA ARG A 97 15.10 -2.45 -6.58
C ARG A 97 15.98 -2.58 -7.83
N ILE A 98 16.31 -3.79 -8.27
CA ILE A 98 17.09 -4.03 -9.49
C ILE A 98 16.18 -3.91 -10.72
N GLU A 99 14.94 -4.40 -10.67
CA GLU A 99 13.99 -4.28 -11.79
C GLU A 99 13.48 -2.84 -11.99
N MET A 100 13.25 -2.07 -10.91
CA MET A 100 12.91 -0.63 -11.04
C MET A 100 14.05 0.23 -11.61
N PHE A 101 15.30 -0.17 -11.45
CA PHE A 101 16.46 0.54 -12.01
C PHE A 101 16.69 0.18 -13.49
N ILE A 102 16.36 -1.05 -13.90
CA ILE A 102 16.47 -1.50 -15.30
C ILE A 102 15.39 -0.86 -16.18
N GLU A 103 14.14 -0.77 -15.73
CA GLU A 103 13.04 -0.31 -16.59
C GLU A 103 12.96 1.22 -16.78
N ARG A 104 13.57 2.02 -15.89
CA ARG A 104 13.47 3.49 -15.96
C ARG A 104 14.69 4.21 -16.56
N TRP A 105 15.87 3.59 -16.66
CA TRP A 105 17.12 4.30 -17.05
C TRP A 105 18.21 3.49 -17.79
N MET A 106 17.87 2.50 -18.64
CA MET A 106 18.86 1.91 -19.58
C MET A 106 18.44 2.03 -21.06
N PRO A 107 19.06 2.92 -21.87
CA PRO A 107 18.82 3.01 -23.30
C PRO A 107 19.80 2.11 -24.06
N PHE A 108 19.72 0.79 -23.91
CA PHE A 108 20.55 -0.14 -24.69
C PHE A 108 19.70 -1.27 -25.27
N ARG A 109 19.92 -1.57 -26.56
CA ARG A 109 19.29 -2.73 -27.21
C ARG A 109 19.89 -4.02 -26.64
N ARG A 110 19.15 -5.13 -26.80
CA ARG A 110 19.50 -6.48 -26.32
C ARG A 110 20.86 -7.02 -26.80
N ASP A 111 21.53 -6.34 -27.74
CA ASP A 111 22.85 -6.66 -28.29
C ASP A 111 24.00 -5.80 -27.73
N GLY A 112 23.74 -4.91 -26.76
CA GLY A 112 24.78 -4.21 -26.02
C GLY A 112 25.44 -3.01 -26.72
N ARG A 113 24.82 -2.41 -27.75
CA ARG A 113 25.29 -1.15 -28.37
C ARG A 113 24.41 0.08 -28.07
N PRO A 114 25.00 1.29 -27.92
CA PRO A 114 24.24 2.49 -27.64
C PRO A 114 23.38 2.88 -28.85
N LYS A 115 22.15 3.32 -28.61
CA LYS A 115 21.34 3.97 -29.64
C LYS A 115 21.85 5.41 -29.78
N GLY A 116 22.42 5.73 -30.94
CA GLY A 116 22.60 7.11 -31.38
C GLY A 116 21.26 7.76 -31.69
#